data_AF-A0AAN4YKL3-F1
#
_entry.id   AF-A0AAN4YKL3-F1
#
_cell.length_a   1.000
_cell.length_b   1.000
_cell.length_c   1.000
_cell.angle_alpha   90.00
_cell.angle_beta   90.00
_cell.angle_gamma   90.00
#
_symmetry.space_group_name_H-M   'P 1'
#
loop_
_entity.id
_entity.type
_entity.pdbx_description
1 polymer ?
#
loop_
_entity_poly.entity_id
_entity_poly.type
_entity_poly.pdbx_seq_one_letter_code
_entity_poly.pdbx_strand_id
1 'polypeptide(L)'
;MKWGFTGPLLALLAATAAGWPYDESLVDYNLNVNKDTTNPAEYTHAEWKGHEYNPSPKSWRFPFYTLFIDRFVNGDPTNDNINGSLFEHDLNSNQMRHGGDAAGLVDTLDYLQGMGIKVGSNDLRVVSCYWCLPHMAD
;
A
#
# COMPACT_ATOMS: atom_id res chain seq x y z
N MET A 1 -20.31 5.15 45.67
CA MET A 1 -19.30 5.45 44.63
C MET A 1 -20.02 6.15 43.48
N LYS A 2 -19.76 7.44 43.25
CA LYS A 2 -20.49 8.27 42.27
C LYS A 2 -19.76 8.24 40.92
N TRP A 3 -20.28 7.48 39.95
CA TRP A 3 -19.79 7.40 38.56
C TRP A 3 -20.31 8.56 37.69
N GLY A 4 -20.42 9.77 38.23
CA GLY A 4 -21.14 10.87 37.57
C GLY A 4 -20.37 11.57 36.43
N PHE A 5 -19.07 11.31 36.28
CA PHE A 5 -18.18 12.08 35.40
C PHE A 5 -17.43 11.28 34.34
N THR A 6 -17.62 9.96 34.23
CA THR A 6 -16.91 9.12 33.25
C THR A 6 -17.49 9.20 31.83
N GLY A 7 -18.79 9.45 31.70
CA GLY A 7 -19.49 9.57 30.41
C GLY A 7 -18.98 10.68 29.48
N PRO A 8 -18.87 11.95 29.92
CA PRO A 8 -18.41 13.03 29.04
C PRO A 8 -16.94 12.93 28.65
N LEU A 9 -16.10 12.27 29.47
CA LEU A 9 -14.69 12.04 29.15
C LEU A 9 -14.53 11.04 27.99
N LEU A 10 -15.43 10.06 27.88
CA LEU A 10 -15.41 9.07 26.80
C LEU A 10 -15.83 9.68 25.44
N ALA A 11 -16.68 10.71 25.44
CA ALA A 11 -17.10 11.42 24.24
C ALA A 11 -15.93 12.22 23.60
N LEU A 12 -14.93 12.65 24.39
CA LEU A 12 -13.72 13.31 23.88
C LEU A 12 -12.76 12.34 23.17
N LEU A 13 -12.97 11.03 23.29
CA LEU A 13 -12.21 9.97 22.60
C LEU A 13 -12.92 9.48 21.33
N ALA A 14 -14.07 10.08 20.96
CA ALA A 14 -14.69 9.81 19.68
C ALA A 14 -13.82 10.41 18.57
N ALA A 15 -12.88 9.60 18.06
CA ALA A 15 -12.04 9.99 16.93
C ALA A 15 -12.92 10.23 15.70
N THR A 16 -12.86 11.44 15.15
CA THR A 16 -13.41 11.72 13.82
C THR A 16 -12.40 11.27 12.78
N ALA A 17 -12.80 10.39 11.87
CA ALA A 17 -12.00 10.06 10.71
C ALA A 17 -12.09 11.22 9.72
N ALA A 18 -10.95 11.85 9.42
CA ALA A 18 -10.83 12.83 8.35
C ALA A 18 -10.00 12.22 7.22
N GLY A 19 -10.37 12.51 5.99
CA GLY A 19 -9.61 12.11 4.81
C GLY A 19 -8.94 13.31 4.17
N TRP A 20 -7.91 13.05 3.36
CA TRP A 20 -7.24 14.09 2.60
C TRP A 20 -8.08 14.52 1.38
N PRO A 21 -8.50 15.80 1.28
CA PRO A 21 -9.31 16.27 0.17
C PRO A 21 -8.55 16.19 -1.16
N TYR A 22 -9.27 16.20 -2.27
CA TYR A 22 -8.66 16.30 -3.59
C TYR A 22 -7.80 17.57 -3.69
N ASP A 23 -6.55 17.43 -4.14
CA ASP A 23 -5.63 18.55 -4.38
C ASP A 23 -5.28 18.62 -5.87
N GLU A 24 -5.64 19.72 -6.53
CA GLU A 24 -5.42 19.90 -7.96
C GLU A 24 -3.93 19.95 -8.34
N SER A 25 -3.05 20.30 -7.40
CA SER A 25 -1.60 20.27 -7.61
C SER A 25 -1.01 18.85 -7.59
N LEU A 26 -1.76 17.86 -7.09
CA LEU A 26 -1.35 16.47 -6.91
C LEU A 26 -2.25 15.49 -7.69
N VAL A 27 -2.75 15.91 -8.86
CA VAL A 27 -3.70 15.12 -9.65
C VAL A 27 -3.23 13.69 -9.92
N ASP A 28 -1.93 13.48 -10.14
CA ASP A 28 -1.34 12.16 -10.42
C ASP A 28 -1.14 11.30 -9.15
N TYR A 29 -1.21 11.90 -7.95
CA TYR A 29 -0.93 11.26 -6.67
C TYR A 29 -2.16 11.17 -5.76
N ASN A 30 -3.28 11.76 -6.16
CA ASN A 30 -4.51 11.74 -5.38
C ASN A 30 -5.11 10.32 -5.34
N LEU A 31 -5.26 9.78 -4.13
CA LEU A 31 -5.97 8.51 -3.90
C LEU A 31 -7.46 8.62 -4.24
N ASN A 32 -8.04 9.80 -4.05
CA ASN A 32 -9.43 10.11 -4.33
C ASN A 32 -9.54 11.03 -5.55
N VAL A 33 -10.32 10.63 -6.55
CA VAL A 33 -10.56 11.45 -7.75
C VAL A 33 -11.83 12.29 -7.69
N ASN A 34 -12.68 12.07 -6.68
CA ASN A 34 -13.86 12.89 -6.46
C ASN A 34 -13.44 14.25 -5.86
N LYS A 35 -13.58 15.32 -6.64
CA LYS A 35 -13.15 16.68 -6.25
C LYS A 35 -13.99 17.29 -5.13
N ASP A 36 -15.24 16.84 -4.98
CA ASP A 36 -16.22 17.49 -4.11
C ASP A 36 -16.36 16.81 -2.74
N THR A 37 -15.72 15.66 -2.54
CA THR A 37 -15.88 14.91 -1.29
C THR A 37 -14.93 15.37 -0.18
N THR A 38 -15.50 15.48 1.01
CA THR A 38 -14.80 15.75 2.27
C THR A 38 -14.82 14.55 3.21
N ASN A 39 -15.49 13.46 2.81
CA ASN A 39 -15.71 12.27 3.62
C ASN A 39 -14.96 11.07 3.01
N PRO A 40 -14.06 10.40 3.75
CA PRO A 40 -13.36 9.20 3.28
C PRO A 40 -14.26 8.10 2.72
N ALA A 41 -15.49 7.99 3.22
CA ALA A 41 -16.44 6.97 2.79
C ALA A 41 -16.94 7.16 1.35
N GLU A 42 -16.76 8.36 0.79
CA GLU A 42 -17.21 8.72 -0.56
C GLU A 42 -16.05 8.81 -1.55
N TYR A 43 -14.87 8.32 -1.15
CA TYR A 43 -13.69 8.34 -2.00
C TYR A 43 -13.87 7.40 -3.18
N THR A 44 -13.52 7.88 -4.35
CA THR A 44 -13.53 7.09 -5.58
C THR A 44 -12.13 7.01 -6.15
N HIS A 45 -11.80 5.88 -6.76
CA HIS A 45 -10.51 5.68 -7.40
C HIS A 45 -10.54 6.16 -8.86
N ALA A 46 -9.39 6.46 -9.43
CA ALA A 46 -9.26 6.66 -10.86
C ALA A 46 -9.66 5.37 -11.60
N GLU A 47 -10.61 5.45 -12.53
CA GLU A 47 -10.90 4.33 -13.42
C GLU A 47 -9.88 4.30 -14.56
N TRP A 48 -9.21 3.16 -14.71
CA TRP A 48 -8.26 2.96 -15.78
C TRP A 48 -9.02 2.44 -17.00
N LYS A 49 -9.06 3.23 -18.06
CA LYS A 49 -9.85 2.91 -19.26
C LYS A 49 -9.40 1.56 -19.84
N GLY A 50 -10.31 0.59 -19.86
CA GLY A 50 -10.05 -0.75 -20.41
C GLY A 50 -9.28 -1.67 -19.48
N HIS A 51 -9.14 -1.33 -18.19
CA HIS A 51 -8.50 -2.21 -17.22
C HIS A 51 -9.43 -3.38 -16.84
N GLU A 52 -8.93 -4.60 -17.01
CA GLU A 52 -9.59 -5.82 -16.56
C GLU A 52 -9.11 -6.18 -15.15
N TYR A 53 -10.02 -6.18 -14.18
CA TYR A 53 -9.70 -6.52 -12.80
C TYR A 53 -9.45 -8.03 -12.66
N ASN A 54 -8.41 -8.37 -11.91
CA ASN A 54 -8.11 -9.75 -11.58
C ASN A 54 -9.08 -10.23 -10.48
N PRO A 55 -9.92 -11.24 -10.72
CA PRO A 55 -10.87 -11.69 -9.72
C PRO A 55 -10.15 -12.34 -8.54
N SER A 56 -10.73 -12.19 -7.35
CA SER A 56 -10.28 -12.89 -6.16
C SER A 56 -10.32 -14.42 -6.38
N PRO A 57 -9.32 -15.16 -5.89
CA PRO A 57 -9.33 -16.62 -6.00
C PRO A 57 -10.46 -17.21 -5.15
N LYS A 58 -11.05 -18.33 -5.60
CA LYS A 58 -12.09 -19.05 -4.84
C LYS A 58 -11.61 -19.56 -3.48
N SER A 59 -10.30 -19.69 -3.29
CA SER A 59 -9.68 -20.09 -2.03
C SER A 59 -8.29 -19.48 -1.87
N TRP A 60 -7.99 -19.00 -0.68
CA TRP A 60 -6.70 -18.41 -0.29
C TRP A 60 -5.70 -19.45 0.26
N ARG A 61 -5.94 -20.75 0.05
CA ARG A 61 -5.04 -21.84 0.47
C ARG A 61 -3.93 -22.11 -0.55
N PHE A 62 -3.03 -21.15 -0.72
CA PHE A 62 -1.85 -21.24 -1.58
C PHE A 62 -0.67 -20.52 -0.91
N PRO A 63 0.59 -20.73 -1.34
CA PRO A 63 1.73 -20.08 -0.71
C PRO A 63 1.74 -18.57 -1.00
N PHE A 64 1.98 -17.77 0.04
CA PHE A 64 2.20 -16.33 -0.06
C PHE A 64 3.67 -16.00 0.19
N TYR A 65 4.15 -14.96 -0.48
CA TYR A 65 5.44 -14.36 -0.19
C TYR A 65 5.24 -12.89 0.16
N THR A 66 5.53 -12.56 1.41
CA THR A 66 5.50 -11.19 1.91
C THR A 66 6.91 -10.64 1.85
N LEU A 67 7.07 -9.48 1.22
CA LEU A 67 8.36 -8.80 1.12
C LEU A 67 8.25 -7.33 1.54
N PHE A 68 9.37 -6.79 1.98
CA PHE A 68 9.58 -5.36 2.10
C PHE A 68 10.33 -4.92 0.85
N ILE A 69 9.67 -4.15 -0.03
CA ILE A 69 10.24 -3.76 -1.34
C ILE A 69 11.60 -3.09 -1.14
N ASP A 70 11.70 -2.14 -0.20
CA ASP A 70 12.95 -1.43 0.14
C ASP A 70 14.11 -2.35 0.52
N ARG A 71 13.84 -3.57 1.03
CA ARG A 71 14.86 -4.51 1.50
C ARG A 71 15.08 -5.71 0.58
N PHE A 72 14.46 -5.70 -0.60
CA PHE A 72 14.46 -6.86 -1.48
C PHE A 72 15.56 -6.77 -2.53
N VAL A 73 15.37 -5.96 -3.57
CA VAL A 73 16.32 -5.77 -4.67
C VAL A 73 16.28 -4.32 -5.12
N ASN A 74 17.45 -3.69 -5.18
CA ASN A 74 17.65 -2.36 -5.77
C ASN A 74 17.96 -2.56 -7.26
N GLY A 75 16.99 -2.27 -8.12
CA GLY A 75 17.10 -2.39 -9.57
C GLY A 75 17.51 -1.08 -10.25
N ASP A 76 17.23 0.06 -9.63
CA ASP A 76 17.58 1.39 -10.12
C ASP A 76 18.10 2.30 -8.99
N PRO A 77 19.42 2.33 -8.77
CA PRO A 77 20.02 3.17 -7.73
C PRO A 77 19.84 4.68 -7.93
N THR A 78 19.37 5.11 -9.11
CA THR A 78 19.19 6.55 -9.40
C THR A 78 18.00 7.14 -8.63
N ASN A 79 17.08 6.30 -8.14
CA ASN A 79 15.90 6.71 -7.38
C ASN A 79 16.05 6.55 -5.85
N ASP A 80 17.22 6.14 -5.36
CA ASP A 80 17.49 5.91 -3.93
C ASP A 80 17.39 7.19 -3.09
N ASN A 81 17.70 8.34 -3.69
CA ASN A 81 17.76 9.66 -3.04
C ASN A 81 16.98 10.70 -3.85
N ILE A 82 15.67 10.78 -3.63
CA ILE A 82 14.77 11.67 -4.36
C ILE A 82 14.95 13.14 -3.97
N ASN A 83 15.25 13.44 -2.71
CA ASN A 83 15.44 14.80 -2.22
C ASN A 83 16.93 15.16 -2.04
N GLY A 84 17.84 14.21 -2.30
CA GLY A 84 19.28 14.41 -2.24
C GLY A 84 19.81 14.78 -0.85
N SER A 85 19.06 14.46 0.20
CA SER A 85 19.47 14.74 1.58
C SER A 85 20.32 13.61 2.16
N LEU A 86 21.08 13.93 3.21
CA LEU A 86 21.95 12.97 3.90
C LEU A 86 21.17 11.88 4.67
N PHE A 87 19.85 12.01 4.82
CA PHE A 87 19.02 11.16 5.67
C PHE A 87 18.01 10.34 4.87
N GLU A 88 18.38 9.93 3.66
CA GLU A 88 17.52 9.15 2.79
C GLU A 88 18.03 7.72 2.62
N HIS A 89 19.28 7.54 2.20
CA HIS A 89 19.86 6.23 1.89
C HIS A 89 21.05 5.90 2.79
N ASP A 90 20.91 4.86 3.61
CA ASP A 90 22.01 4.29 4.40
C ASP A 90 21.73 2.81 4.67
N LEU A 91 22.54 1.95 4.04
CA LEU A 91 22.47 0.50 4.14
C LEU A 91 22.82 -0.03 5.55
N ASN A 92 23.50 0.77 6.38
CA ASN A 92 23.89 0.37 7.73
C ASN A 92 22.87 0.81 8.79
N SER A 93 21.89 1.65 8.42
CA SER A 93 20.84 2.10 9.31
C SER A 93 19.62 1.21 9.17
N ASN A 94 18.93 0.92 10.26
CA ASN A 94 17.65 0.22 10.20
C ASN A 94 16.47 1.12 9.78
N GLN A 95 16.64 2.44 9.87
CA GLN A 95 15.58 3.44 9.67
C GLN A 95 15.66 4.15 8.32
N MET A 96 16.78 4.03 7.61
CA MET A 96 16.97 4.67 6.30
C MET A 96 16.58 3.72 5.16
N ARG A 97 16.40 4.29 3.97
CA ARG A 97 16.11 3.53 2.74
C ARG A 97 17.32 2.71 2.38
N HIS A 98 17.06 1.49 1.89
CA HIS A 98 18.10 0.61 1.36
C HIS A 98 18.10 0.59 -0.16
N GLY A 99 17.06 1.16 -0.77
CA GLY A 99 16.98 1.37 -2.22
C GLY A 99 16.30 0.24 -2.96
N GLY A 100 15.65 -0.70 -2.26
CA GLY A 100 14.83 -1.68 -2.95
C GLY A 100 13.63 -1.03 -3.62
N ASP A 101 13.36 -1.42 -4.86
CA ASP A 101 12.44 -0.69 -5.74
C ASP A 101 11.56 -1.62 -6.60
N ALA A 102 10.67 -1.01 -7.38
CA ALA A 102 9.76 -1.74 -8.25
C ALA A 102 10.46 -2.38 -9.46
N ALA A 103 11.56 -1.80 -9.96
CA ALA A 103 12.31 -2.35 -11.08
C ALA A 103 13.00 -3.67 -10.66
N GLY A 104 13.66 -3.67 -9.49
CA GLY A 104 14.27 -4.85 -8.90
C GLY A 104 13.24 -5.94 -8.56
N LEU A 105 12.03 -5.55 -8.13
CA LEU A 105 10.94 -6.51 -7.95
C LEU A 105 10.52 -7.16 -9.26
N VAL A 106 10.35 -6.38 -10.34
CA VAL A 106 9.98 -6.90 -11.67
C VAL A 106 11.05 -7.89 -12.18
N ASP A 107 12.32 -7.55 -12.03
CA ASP A 107 13.44 -8.40 -12.47
C ASP A 107 13.55 -9.73 -11.69
N THR A 108 12.91 -9.84 -10.53
CA THR A 108 12.97 -11.03 -9.66
C THR A 108 11.67 -11.82 -9.59
N LEU A 109 10.66 -11.46 -10.37
CA LEU A 109 9.40 -12.21 -10.46
C LEU A 109 9.63 -13.67 -10.86
N ASP A 110 10.53 -13.92 -11.81
CA ASP A 110 10.89 -15.29 -12.23
C ASP A 110 11.53 -16.11 -11.10
N TYR A 111 12.31 -15.46 -10.23
CA TYR A 111 12.88 -16.11 -9.05
C TYR A 111 11.78 -16.53 -8.06
N LEU A 112 10.82 -15.66 -7.79
CA LEU A 112 9.67 -15.98 -6.92
C LEU A 112 8.81 -17.11 -7.53
N GLN A 113 8.65 -17.11 -8.86
CA GLN A 113 7.94 -18.17 -9.57
C GLN A 113 8.70 -19.51 -9.48
N GLY A 114 10.02 -19.49 -9.66
CA GLY A 114 10.90 -20.65 -9.55
C GLY A 114 10.94 -21.25 -8.14
N MET A 115 10.77 -20.42 -7.12
CA MET A 115 10.61 -20.86 -5.72
C MET A 115 9.25 -21.53 -5.45
N GLY A 116 8.28 -21.39 -6.37
CA GLY A 116 6.95 -21.99 -6.26
C GLY A 116 5.86 -21.07 -5.76
N ILE A 117 6.12 -19.75 -5.66
CA ILE A 117 5.11 -18.75 -5.32
C ILE A 117 4.29 -18.45 -6.58
N LYS A 118 3.23 -19.22 -6.82
CA LYS A 118 2.33 -19.02 -7.97
C LYS A 118 0.88 -19.33 -7.61
N VAL A 119 -0.04 -18.61 -8.24
CA VAL A 119 -1.48 -18.83 -8.14
C VAL A 119 -1.97 -19.33 -9.49
N GLY A 120 -2.28 -20.63 -9.58
CA GLY A 120 -2.65 -21.26 -10.85
C GLY A 120 -1.44 -21.68 -11.69
N SER A 121 -1.68 -22.10 -12.94
CA SER A 121 -0.63 -22.67 -13.78
C SER A 121 0.44 -21.65 -14.17
N ASN A 122 0.12 -20.35 -14.28
CA ASN A 122 1.02 -19.35 -14.89
C ASN A 122 1.04 -17.94 -14.24
N ASP A 123 0.32 -17.66 -13.14
CA ASP A 123 0.30 -16.29 -12.57
C ASP A 123 1.12 -16.18 -11.27
N LEU A 124 2.07 -15.24 -11.24
CA LEU A 124 2.77 -14.84 -10.02
C LEU A 124 1.91 -13.85 -9.22
N ARG A 125 1.72 -14.10 -7.91
CA ARG A 125 1.08 -13.15 -6.99
C ARG A 125 2.01 -12.88 -5.82
N VAL A 126 2.61 -11.70 -5.81
CA VAL A 126 3.33 -11.16 -4.65
C VAL A 126 2.36 -10.24 -3.90
N VAL A 127 2.16 -10.46 -2.61
CA VAL A 127 1.36 -9.55 -1.79
C VAL A 127 2.34 -8.59 -1.10
N SER A 128 2.40 -7.35 -1.60
CA SER A 128 3.03 -6.26 -0.86
C SER A 128 2.07 -5.81 0.24
N CYS A 129 2.45 -6.03 1.50
CA CYS A 129 1.67 -5.58 2.66
C CYS A 129 1.78 -4.07 2.79
N TYR A 130 0.94 -3.31 2.08
CA TYR A 130 0.63 -1.94 2.47
C TYR A 130 -0.85 -1.55 2.37
N TRP A 131 -1.71 -2.31 1.69
CA TRP A 131 -3.16 -2.05 1.67
C TRP A 131 -3.95 -3.34 1.66
N CYS A 132 -4.27 -3.85 2.85
CA CYS A 132 -5.36 -4.80 3.08
C CYS A 132 -6.47 -4.02 3.81
N LEU A 133 -7.19 -3.17 3.06
CA LEU A 133 -8.41 -2.49 3.51
C LEU A 133 -9.62 -3.10 2.76
N PRO A 134 -10.83 -3.06 3.34
CA PRO A 134 -11.66 -4.23 3.52
C PRO A 134 -12.77 -4.28 2.48
N HIS A 135 -12.58 -5.06 1.41
CA HIS A 135 -13.69 -5.58 0.59
C HIS A 135 -13.40 -7.04 0.19
N MET A 136 -13.21 -7.88 1.21
CA MET A 136 -13.03 -9.33 1.11
C MET A 136 -14.34 -10.13 1.30
N ALA A 137 -15.48 -9.47 1.19
CA ALA A 137 -16.77 -10.12 1.09
C ALA A 137 -17.56 -9.30 0.09
N ASP A 138 -17.56 -9.74 -1.16
CA ASP A 138 -18.73 -9.96 -2.03
C ASP A 138 -18.29 -10.80 -3.24
#